data_AF-A0A8T0VZ67-F1
#
_entry.id   AF-A0A8T0VZ67-F1
#
_cell.length_a   1.000
_cell.length_b   1.000
_cell.length_c   1.000
_cell.angle_alpha   90.00
_cell.angle_beta   90.00
_cell.angle_gamma   90.00
#
_symmetry.space_group_name_H-M   'P 1'
#
loop_
_entity.id
_entity.type
_entity.pdbx_description
1 polymer ?
#
loop_
_entity_poly.entity_id
_entity_poly.type
_entity_poly.pdbx_seq_one_letter_code
_entity_poly.pdbx_strand_id
1 'polypeptide(L)'
;MRYIEAQVEYAKEEAILSTLRTQLASQQSYVRQDSHSLRRKSSELAEELKDLSLDVQKCLSETVTGLCADLAQLAGANILEGGHNVKLLRQECYISHQKKFINYLVNQLAAHRFLKISCQLEKRAKISNAYLMLKAIELELHSYLSAVDVRLDRYHSIDQAASEMFEEGSVDDRDSFLHAVRDILSSPSSSQAMAPAYVSSYGLVEQISELQDELQYLQHEAENVLPRERGRCTDELCRMVQTLEQILGVPLSDEQPKLTPWPLAQWLEELEMVSQQVSASVTDVTLARDQKAEILKQTSRNAQQKRQVFVDFFCRPERLEDEVKELVSRVRGLPE
;
A
#
# COMPACT_ATOMS: atom_id res chain seq x y z
N MET A 1 78.62 9.17 -22.34
CA MET A 1 77.16 9.07 -22.21
C MET A 1 76.72 9.00 -20.75
N ARG A 2 77.19 8.03 -19.94
CA ARG A 2 76.75 7.86 -18.53
C ARG A 2 76.91 9.07 -17.58
N TYR A 3 77.94 9.91 -17.73
CA TYR A 3 78.15 11.07 -16.84
C TYR A 3 77.15 12.21 -17.11
N ILE A 4 76.80 12.43 -18.37
CA ILE A 4 75.83 13.47 -18.77
C ILE A 4 74.42 13.05 -18.31
N GLU A 5 74.08 11.77 -18.44
CA GLU A 5 72.82 11.22 -17.92
C GLU A 5 72.70 11.39 -16.40
N ALA A 6 73.77 11.11 -15.63
CA ALA A 6 73.78 11.31 -14.19
C ALA A 6 73.63 12.78 -13.78
N GLN A 7 74.26 13.70 -14.53
CA GLN A 7 74.15 15.14 -14.24
C GLN A 7 72.79 15.71 -14.63
N VAL A 8 72.16 15.16 -15.67
CA VAL A 8 70.77 15.50 -16.05
C VAL A 8 69.78 14.97 -15.01
N GLU A 9 69.96 13.75 -14.50
CA GLU A 9 69.12 13.22 -13.41
C GLU A 9 69.31 14.01 -12.11
N TYR A 10 70.54 14.37 -11.74
CA TYR A 10 70.79 15.23 -10.58
C TYR A 10 70.14 16.62 -10.72
N ALA A 11 70.23 17.23 -11.90
CA ALA A 11 69.57 18.52 -12.16
C ALA A 11 68.02 18.40 -12.14
N LYS A 12 67.46 17.27 -12.58
CA LYS A 12 66.01 16.99 -12.44
C LYS A 12 65.62 16.82 -10.98
N GLU A 13 66.38 16.06 -10.20
CA GLU A 13 66.14 15.91 -8.75
C GLU A 13 66.22 17.25 -8.02
N GLU A 14 67.19 18.11 -8.36
CA GLU A 14 67.34 19.44 -7.76
C GLU A 14 66.20 20.41 -8.17
N ALA A 15 65.72 20.31 -9.41
CA ALA A 15 64.52 21.04 -9.86
C ALA A 15 63.26 20.55 -9.14
N ILE A 16 63.11 19.24 -8.92
CA ILE A 16 62.00 18.68 -8.14
C ILE A 16 62.09 19.15 -6.67
N LEU A 17 63.28 19.14 -6.06
CA LEU A 17 63.45 19.59 -4.68
C LEU A 17 63.19 21.09 -4.51
N SER A 18 63.58 21.92 -5.47
CA SER A 18 63.30 23.37 -5.41
C SER A 18 61.82 23.70 -5.61
N THR A 19 61.12 22.98 -6.50
CA THR A 19 59.66 23.11 -6.66
C THR A 19 58.91 22.63 -5.41
N LEU A 20 59.32 21.52 -4.80
CA LEU A 20 58.74 21.06 -3.53
C LEU A 20 59.00 22.04 -2.37
N ARG A 21 60.20 22.65 -2.30
CA ARG A 21 60.51 23.66 -1.27
C ARG A 21 59.67 24.94 -1.43
N THR A 22 59.48 25.41 -2.66
CA THR A 22 58.64 26.60 -2.91
C THR A 22 57.16 26.31 -2.65
N GLN A 23 56.67 25.12 -3.00
CA GLN A 23 55.34 24.67 -2.63
C GLN A 23 55.16 24.57 -1.10
N LEU A 24 56.12 23.98 -0.39
CA LEU A 24 56.07 23.89 1.08
C LEU A 24 56.08 25.28 1.73
N ALA A 25 56.90 26.21 1.24
CA ALA A 25 56.92 27.59 1.72
C ALA A 25 55.58 28.30 1.47
N SER A 26 54.96 28.09 0.31
CA SER A 26 53.64 28.64 -0.02
C SER A 26 52.52 28.05 0.84
N GLN A 27 52.58 26.76 1.17
CA GLN A 27 51.62 26.12 2.06
C GLN A 27 51.81 26.59 3.51
N GLN A 28 53.05 26.75 3.97
CA GLN A 28 53.32 27.27 5.32
C GLN A 28 52.87 28.72 5.50
N SER A 29 53.01 29.58 4.48
CA SER A 29 52.50 30.95 4.54
C SER A 29 50.97 30.99 4.54
N TYR A 30 50.32 30.15 3.73
CA TYR A 30 48.87 30.00 3.71
C TYR A 30 48.31 29.54 5.06
N VAL A 31 48.89 28.49 5.66
CA VAL A 31 48.48 27.97 6.98
C VAL A 31 48.72 29.00 8.10
N ARG A 32 49.82 29.76 8.04
CA ARG A 32 50.05 30.85 9.01
C ARG A 32 49.03 31.98 8.86
N GLN A 33 48.70 32.37 7.64
CA GLN A 33 47.71 33.43 7.41
C GLN A 33 46.31 33.01 7.87
N ASP A 34 45.92 31.77 7.59
CA ASP A 34 44.63 31.22 8.02
C ASP A 34 44.55 31.08 9.54
N SER A 35 45.61 30.58 10.19
CA SER A 35 45.65 30.50 11.66
C SER A 35 45.62 31.88 12.35
N HIS A 36 46.26 32.91 11.79
CA HIS A 36 46.14 34.29 12.31
C HIS A 36 44.76 34.90 12.07
N SER A 37 44.15 34.64 10.92
CA SER A 37 42.78 35.05 10.59
C SER A 37 41.76 34.42 11.54
N LEU A 38 41.86 33.10 11.75
CA LEU A 38 41.03 32.36 12.70
C LEU A 38 41.23 32.82 14.14
N ARG A 39 42.46 33.12 14.55
CA ARG A 39 42.73 33.66 15.90
C ARG A 39 42.09 35.03 16.10
N ARG A 40 42.15 35.93 15.10
CA ARG A 40 41.48 37.25 15.17
C ARG A 40 39.97 37.12 15.24
N LYS A 41 39.37 36.29 14.38
CA LYS A 41 37.93 36.00 14.43
C LYS A 41 37.52 35.40 15.77
N SER A 42 38.34 34.50 16.34
CA SER A 42 38.08 33.92 17.65
C SER A 42 38.14 34.95 18.77
N SER A 43 39.01 35.97 18.69
CA SER A 43 39.03 37.06 19.67
C SER A 43 37.86 38.04 19.49
N GLU A 44 37.49 38.36 18.25
CA GLU A 44 36.33 39.22 17.95
C GLU A 44 35.03 38.57 18.47
N LEU A 45 34.83 37.29 18.17
CA LEU A 45 33.69 36.52 18.69
C LEU A 45 33.68 36.41 20.21
N ALA A 46 34.85 36.35 20.86
CA ALA A 46 34.94 36.28 22.32
C ALA A 46 34.55 37.62 22.98
N GLU A 47 34.89 38.75 22.35
CA GLU A 47 34.45 40.07 22.82
C GLU A 47 32.95 40.29 22.53
N GLU A 48 32.45 39.93 21.36
CA GLU A 48 31.01 39.97 21.06
C GLU A 48 30.18 39.10 22.04
N LEU A 49 30.71 37.94 22.42
CA LEU A 49 30.08 37.06 23.42
C LEU A 49 30.03 37.73 24.80
N LYS A 50 31.08 38.47 25.19
CA LYS A 50 31.11 39.20 26.46
C LYS A 50 30.13 40.36 26.46
N ASP A 51 30.09 41.14 25.39
CA ASP A 51 29.16 42.26 25.23
C ASP A 51 27.71 41.76 25.28
N LEU A 52 27.42 40.68 24.54
CA LEU A 52 26.10 40.05 24.57
C LEU A 52 25.76 39.49 25.97
N SER A 53 26.73 38.90 26.66
CA SER A 53 26.53 38.42 28.04
C SER A 53 26.22 39.57 29.00
N LEU A 54 26.84 40.73 28.81
CA LEU A 54 26.62 41.91 29.64
C LEU A 54 25.24 42.53 29.37
N ASP A 55 24.82 42.59 28.09
CA ASP A 55 23.49 43.02 27.70
C ASP A 55 22.39 42.08 28.22
N VAL A 56 22.62 40.78 28.15
CA VAL A 56 21.72 39.77 28.74
C VAL A 56 21.63 39.95 30.26
N GLN A 57 22.77 40.15 30.93
CA GLN A 57 22.78 40.35 32.38
C GLN A 57 22.06 41.64 32.78
N LYS A 58 22.24 42.72 32.03
CA LYS A 58 21.52 43.99 32.22
C LYS A 58 20.01 43.83 32.00
N CYS A 59 19.61 43.11 30.94
CA CYS A 59 18.19 42.82 30.69
C CYS A 59 17.59 42.00 31.84
N LEU A 60 18.30 40.97 32.31
CA LEU A 60 17.85 40.16 33.43
C LEU A 60 17.76 40.96 34.74
N SER A 61 18.73 41.83 35.02
CA SER A 61 18.81 42.55 36.29
C SER A 61 17.94 43.80 36.38
N GLU A 62 17.71 44.51 35.27
CA GLU A 62 16.98 45.79 35.25
C GLU A 62 15.56 45.64 34.70
N THR A 63 15.41 45.06 33.50
CA THR A 63 14.10 45.01 32.84
C THR A 63 13.25 43.86 33.35
N VAL A 64 13.81 42.65 33.51
CA VAL A 64 13.03 41.51 34.01
C VAL A 64 12.67 41.68 35.48
N THR A 65 13.59 42.12 36.33
CA THR A 65 13.27 42.39 37.75
C THR A 65 12.27 43.53 37.91
N GLY A 66 12.39 44.60 37.12
CA GLY A 66 11.43 45.72 37.10
C GLY A 66 10.03 45.26 36.68
N LEU A 67 9.94 44.52 35.58
CA LEU A 67 8.67 43.93 35.12
C LEU A 67 8.08 42.94 36.13
N CYS A 68 8.91 42.16 36.82
CA CYS A 68 8.46 41.26 37.89
C CYS A 68 7.96 42.03 39.12
N ALA A 69 8.57 43.17 39.46
CA ALA A 69 8.11 44.04 40.54
C ALA A 69 6.78 44.73 40.18
N ASP A 70 6.64 45.22 38.95
CA ASP A 70 5.41 45.79 38.42
C ASP A 70 4.29 44.74 38.38
N LEU A 71 4.60 43.52 37.93
CA LEU A 71 3.68 42.38 37.95
C LEU A 71 3.29 41.98 39.37
N ALA A 72 4.20 42.00 40.34
CA ALA A 72 3.90 41.73 41.73
C ALA A 72 2.98 42.80 42.36
N GLN A 73 3.14 44.08 41.98
CA GLN A 73 2.22 45.14 42.37
C GLN A 73 0.83 44.99 41.73
N LEU A 74 0.78 44.57 40.46
CA LEU A 74 -0.47 44.33 39.73
C LEU A 74 -1.17 43.02 40.14
N ALA A 75 -0.43 42.02 40.64
CA ALA A 75 -0.96 40.75 41.12
C ALA A 75 -1.85 40.90 42.38
N GLY A 76 -1.70 42.00 43.14
CA GLY A 76 -2.60 42.33 44.25
C GLY A 76 -4.00 42.79 43.81
N ALA A 77 -4.23 43.02 42.52
CA ALA A 77 -5.54 43.40 41.98
C ALA A 77 -6.36 42.15 41.61
N ASN A 78 -7.14 41.65 42.57
CA ASN A 78 -8.00 40.45 42.48
C ASN A 78 -8.93 40.41 41.23
N ILE A 79 -9.15 41.53 40.55
CA ILE A 79 -10.00 41.66 39.36
C ILE A 79 -9.29 41.17 38.08
N LEU A 80 -7.95 41.31 38.00
CA LEU A 80 -7.17 40.90 36.83
C LEU A 80 -6.77 39.42 36.88
N GLU A 81 -6.54 38.89 38.08
CA GLU A 81 -6.13 37.51 38.31
C GLU A 81 -7.24 36.52 37.92
N GLY A 82 -8.50 36.80 38.30
CA GLY A 82 -9.65 35.99 37.90
C GLY A 82 -9.87 35.96 36.38
N GLY A 83 -9.69 37.10 35.69
CA GLY A 83 -9.83 37.19 34.24
C GLY A 83 -8.73 36.46 33.46
N HIS A 84 -7.48 36.51 33.95
CA HIS A 84 -6.35 35.80 33.35
C HIS A 84 -6.45 34.30 33.61
N ASN A 85 -6.80 33.88 34.83
CA ASN A 85 -6.97 32.47 35.18
C ASN A 85 -8.07 31.80 34.35
N VAL A 86 -9.20 32.48 34.10
CA VAL A 86 -10.26 31.92 33.23
C VAL A 86 -9.81 31.81 31.77
N LYS A 87 -9.00 32.75 31.27
CA LYS A 87 -8.42 32.64 29.92
C LYS A 87 -7.40 31.50 29.82
N LEU A 88 -6.53 31.34 30.81
CA LEU A 88 -5.58 30.22 30.90
C LEU A 88 -6.32 28.89 30.96
N LEU A 89 -7.32 28.75 31.83
CA LEU A 89 -8.14 27.53 31.93
C LEU A 89 -8.86 27.19 30.61
N ARG A 90 -9.37 28.19 29.88
CA ARG A 90 -9.93 27.98 28.55
C ARG A 90 -8.88 27.48 27.56
N GLN A 91 -7.73 28.13 27.50
CA GLN A 91 -6.65 27.73 26.60
C GLN A 91 -6.16 26.32 26.93
N GLU A 92 -5.99 26.00 28.20
CA GLU A 92 -5.56 24.69 28.67
C GLU A 92 -6.59 23.60 28.36
N CYS A 93 -7.89 23.92 28.45
CA CYS A 93 -8.96 23.03 27.98
C CYS A 93 -8.90 22.79 26.46
N TYR A 94 -8.65 23.83 25.65
CA TYR A 94 -8.47 23.68 24.20
C TYR A 94 -7.23 22.86 23.85
N ILE A 95 -6.10 23.13 24.50
CA ILE A 95 -4.84 22.40 24.31
C ILE A 95 -5.02 20.94 24.72
N SER A 96 -5.73 20.66 25.82
CA SER A 96 -6.04 19.30 26.27
C SER A 96 -6.88 18.54 25.24
N HIS A 97 -7.92 19.17 24.69
CA HIS A 97 -8.73 18.57 23.62
C HIS A 97 -7.92 18.33 22.34
N GLN A 98 -7.09 19.29 21.94
CA GLN A 98 -6.22 19.14 20.77
C GLN A 98 -5.19 18.00 20.97
N LYS A 99 -4.57 17.90 22.15
CA LYS A 99 -3.65 16.80 22.48
C LYS A 99 -4.35 15.44 22.39
N LYS A 100 -5.58 15.32 22.91
CA LYS A 100 -6.38 14.09 22.77
C LYS A 100 -6.66 13.75 21.31
N PHE A 101 -7.07 14.74 20.51
CA PHE A 101 -7.34 14.54 19.09
C PHE A 101 -6.08 14.13 18.30
N ILE A 102 -4.95 14.80 18.55
CA ILE A 102 -3.65 14.43 17.97
C ILE A 102 -3.28 13.00 18.35
N ASN A 103 -3.48 12.62 19.61
CA ASN A 103 -3.19 11.25 20.06
C ASN A 103 -4.06 10.20 19.34
N TYR A 104 -5.35 10.48 19.14
CA TYR A 104 -6.21 9.59 18.34
C TYR A 104 -5.70 9.45 16.90
N LEU A 105 -5.32 10.56 16.25
CA LEU A 105 -4.77 10.52 14.89
C LEU A 105 -3.44 9.78 14.80
N VAL A 106 -2.55 9.99 15.77
CA VAL A 106 -1.25 9.30 15.84
C VAL A 106 -1.48 7.79 16.03
N ASN A 107 -2.39 7.39 16.91
CA ASN A 107 -2.73 5.99 17.13
C ASN A 107 -3.34 5.36 15.88
N GLN A 108 -4.25 6.06 15.20
CA GLN A 108 -4.86 5.58 13.97
C GLN A 108 -3.80 5.41 12.86
N LEU A 109 -2.88 6.38 12.72
CA LEU A 109 -1.80 6.32 11.76
C LEU A 109 -0.80 5.19 12.08
N ALA A 110 -0.48 4.99 13.35
CA ALA A 110 0.36 3.88 13.79
C ALA A 110 -0.30 2.53 13.49
N ALA A 111 -1.59 2.37 13.79
CA ALA A 111 -2.32 1.14 13.50
C ALA A 111 -2.39 0.86 11.99
N HIS A 112 -2.66 1.88 11.18
CA HIS A 112 -2.67 1.75 9.72
C HIS A 112 -1.29 1.38 9.16
N ARG A 113 -0.21 2.00 9.67
CA ARG A 113 1.16 1.64 9.29
C ARG A 113 1.50 0.20 9.68
N PHE A 114 1.10 -0.23 10.87
CA PHE A 114 1.28 -1.61 11.30
C PHE A 114 0.53 -2.58 10.38
N LEU A 115 -0.75 -2.34 10.10
CA LEU A 115 -1.55 -3.17 9.21
C LEU A 115 -0.96 -3.24 7.80
N LYS A 116 -0.44 -2.11 7.28
CA LYS A 116 0.25 -2.08 5.99
C LYS A 116 1.50 -2.96 5.97
N ILE A 117 2.32 -2.91 7.02
CA ILE A 117 3.51 -3.76 7.16
C ILE A 117 3.09 -5.23 7.26
N SER A 118 2.09 -5.56 8.09
CA SER A 118 1.58 -6.93 8.23
C SER A 118 1.07 -7.49 6.90
N CYS A 119 0.30 -6.70 6.13
CA CYS A 119 -0.18 -7.09 4.81
C CYS A 119 0.98 -7.35 3.82
N GLN A 120 2.02 -6.50 3.85
CA GLN A 120 3.20 -6.70 3.01
C GLN A 120 3.99 -7.96 3.39
N LEU A 121 4.13 -8.24 4.69
CA LEU A 121 4.78 -9.44 5.20
C LEU A 121 3.99 -10.69 4.82
N GLU A 122 2.67 -10.67 4.97
CA GLU A 122 1.80 -11.78 4.59
C GLU A 122 1.90 -12.06 3.09
N LYS A 123 1.90 -11.02 2.24
CA LYS A 123 2.11 -11.17 0.79
C LYS A 123 3.45 -11.82 0.49
N ARG A 124 4.55 -11.38 1.12
CA ARG A 124 5.87 -11.99 0.95
C ARG A 124 5.89 -13.44 1.43
N ALA A 125 5.28 -13.74 2.57
CA ALA A 125 5.21 -15.09 3.12
C ALA A 125 4.41 -16.04 2.19
N LYS A 126 3.28 -15.59 1.65
CA LYS A 126 2.49 -16.37 0.67
C LYS A 126 3.29 -16.66 -0.61
N ILE A 127 3.96 -15.65 -1.17
CA ILE A 127 4.82 -15.83 -2.36
C ILE A 127 5.98 -16.78 -2.05
N SER A 128 6.63 -16.63 -0.89
CA SER A 128 7.70 -17.52 -0.44
C SER A 128 7.23 -18.95 -0.27
N ASN A 129 6.05 -19.16 0.33
CA ASN A 129 5.49 -20.50 0.54
C ASN A 129 5.12 -21.17 -0.79
N ALA A 130 4.49 -20.42 -1.70
CA ALA A 130 4.19 -20.90 -3.04
C ALA A 130 5.47 -21.27 -3.80
N TYR A 131 6.53 -20.47 -3.69
CA TYR A 131 7.83 -20.79 -4.27
C TYR A 131 8.45 -22.06 -3.68
N LEU A 132 8.38 -22.25 -2.35
CA LEU A 132 8.86 -23.47 -1.70
C LEU A 132 8.08 -24.71 -2.15
N MET A 133 6.75 -24.60 -2.27
CA MET A 133 5.90 -25.68 -2.81
C MET A 133 6.24 -26.02 -4.26
N LEU A 134 6.39 -25.01 -5.11
CA LEU A 134 6.79 -25.22 -6.52
C LEU A 134 8.15 -25.89 -6.61
N LYS A 135 9.11 -25.50 -5.75
CA LYS A 135 10.43 -26.12 -5.71
C LYS A 135 10.40 -27.57 -5.22
N ALA A 136 9.50 -27.91 -4.30
CA ALA A 136 9.29 -29.28 -3.88
C ALA A 136 8.74 -30.14 -5.04
N ILE A 137 7.73 -29.63 -5.76
CA ILE A 137 7.17 -30.29 -6.95
C ILE A 137 8.24 -30.47 -8.03
N GLU A 138 9.07 -29.45 -8.28
CA GLU A 138 10.19 -29.52 -9.22
C GLU A 138 11.16 -30.65 -8.87
N LEU A 139 11.52 -30.79 -7.58
CA LEU A 139 12.40 -31.86 -7.12
C LEU A 139 11.75 -33.25 -7.27
N GLU A 140 10.46 -33.39 -6.98
CA GLU A 140 9.74 -34.65 -7.20
C GLU A 140 9.67 -35.02 -8.69
N LEU A 141 9.33 -34.06 -9.56
CA LEU A 141 9.32 -34.27 -11.01
C LEU A 141 10.70 -34.67 -11.53
N HIS A 142 11.76 -34.03 -11.03
CA HIS A 142 13.13 -34.40 -11.38
C HIS A 142 13.47 -35.84 -10.93
N SER A 143 13.01 -36.24 -9.75
CA SER A 143 13.16 -37.63 -9.29
C SER A 143 12.37 -38.63 -10.14
N TYR A 144 11.17 -38.27 -10.62
CA TYR A 144 10.41 -39.13 -11.53
C TYR A 144 11.08 -39.23 -12.90
N LEU A 145 11.57 -38.11 -13.44
CA LEU A 145 12.29 -38.10 -14.71
C LEU A 145 13.54 -38.97 -14.64
N SER A 146 14.34 -38.87 -13.59
CA SER A 146 15.52 -39.74 -13.43
C SER A 146 15.15 -41.22 -13.30
N ALA A 147 14.05 -41.54 -12.62
CA ALA A 147 13.55 -42.91 -12.55
C ALA A 147 13.05 -43.43 -13.91
N VAL A 148 12.42 -42.57 -14.72
CA VAL A 148 12.01 -42.90 -16.09
C VAL A 148 13.23 -43.10 -16.98
N ASP A 149 14.23 -42.22 -16.90
CA ASP A 149 15.48 -42.32 -17.66
C ASP A 149 16.19 -43.66 -17.40
N VAL A 150 16.31 -44.04 -16.12
CA VAL A 150 16.85 -45.35 -15.72
C VAL A 150 16.02 -46.51 -16.27
N ARG A 151 14.69 -46.37 -16.39
CA ARG A 151 13.84 -47.41 -17.03
C ARG A 151 14.04 -47.44 -18.54
N LEU A 152 14.20 -46.28 -19.17
CA LEU A 152 14.40 -46.13 -20.60
C LEU A 152 15.76 -46.70 -21.03
N ASP A 153 16.82 -46.47 -20.24
CA ASP A 153 18.12 -47.11 -20.40
C ASP A 153 18.02 -48.65 -20.34
N ARG A 154 17.18 -49.17 -19.43
CA ARG A 154 16.93 -50.61 -19.35
C ARG A 154 16.18 -51.12 -20.58
N TYR A 155 15.16 -50.42 -21.06
CA TYR A 155 14.47 -50.79 -22.29
C TYR A 155 15.41 -50.72 -23.49
N HIS A 156 16.27 -49.71 -23.58
CA HIS A 156 17.26 -49.60 -24.64
C HIS A 156 18.28 -50.76 -24.59
N SER A 157 18.69 -51.17 -23.39
CA SER A 157 19.55 -52.35 -23.22
C SER A 157 18.85 -53.65 -23.65
N ILE A 158 17.54 -53.76 -23.41
CA ILE A 158 16.73 -54.92 -23.85
C ILE A 158 16.54 -54.89 -25.37
N ASP A 159 16.25 -53.73 -25.96
CA ASP A 159 16.10 -53.53 -27.40
C ASP A 159 17.41 -53.81 -28.15
N GLN A 160 18.54 -53.40 -27.59
CA GLN A 160 19.86 -53.76 -28.10
C GLN A 160 20.10 -55.27 -28.04
N ALA A 161 19.74 -55.92 -26.93
CA ALA A 161 19.83 -57.38 -26.80
C ALA A 161 18.85 -58.13 -27.73
N ALA A 162 17.67 -57.57 -27.97
CA ALA A 162 16.68 -58.12 -28.89
C ALA A 162 17.11 -57.95 -30.35
N SER A 163 17.70 -56.80 -30.70
CA SER A 163 18.27 -56.54 -32.02
C SER A 163 19.44 -57.46 -32.34
N GLU A 164 20.23 -57.88 -31.34
CA GLU A 164 21.24 -58.94 -31.48
C GLU A 164 20.62 -60.34 -31.67
N MET A 165 19.34 -60.55 -31.33
CA MET A 165 18.60 -61.80 -31.51
C MET A 165 17.79 -61.89 -32.82
N PHE A 166 17.46 -60.77 -33.46
CA PHE A 166 16.66 -60.73 -34.69
C PHE A 166 17.53 -60.73 -35.96
N GLU A 167 18.26 -61.82 -36.20
CA GLU A 167 18.80 -62.17 -37.55
C GLU A 167 17.98 -63.26 -38.27
N GLU A 168 16.69 -63.41 -37.94
CA GLU A 168 15.86 -64.43 -38.60
C GLU A 168 14.55 -63.84 -39.14
N GLY A 169 14.56 -63.50 -40.43
CA GLY A 169 13.34 -63.27 -41.21
C GLY A 169 13.34 -62.04 -42.11
N SER A 170 14.29 -61.93 -43.05
CA SER A 170 14.17 -60.98 -44.16
C SER A 170 12.98 -61.35 -45.05
N VAL A 171 12.18 -60.36 -45.43
CA VAL A 171 11.24 -60.49 -46.55
C VAL A 171 12.09 -60.71 -47.81
N ASP A 172 11.80 -61.76 -48.57
CA ASP A 172 12.49 -62.10 -49.82
C ASP A 172 12.17 -61.03 -50.87
N ASP A 173 13.19 -60.48 -51.55
CA ASP A 173 13.07 -59.44 -52.59
C ASP A 173 12.17 -59.85 -53.77
N ARG A 174 11.78 -61.13 -53.83
CA ARG A 174 10.86 -61.69 -54.83
C ARG A 174 9.38 -61.52 -54.46
N ASP A 175 9.05 -61.14 -53.22
CA ASP A 175 7.67 -61.07 -52.76
C ASP A 175 7.02 -59.71 -53.06
N SER A 176 6.52 -59.58 -54.30
CA SER A 176 5.84 -58.38 -54.78
C SER A 176 4.60 -58.01 -53.94
N PHE A 177 3.98 -58.95 -53.22
CA PHE A 177 2.79 -58.69 -52.41
C PHE A 177 3.17 -57.96 -51.12
N LEU A 178 4.19 -58.43 -50.40
CA LEU A 178 4.65 -57.79 -49.17
C LEU A 178 5.27 -56.41 -49.44
N HIS A 179 5.91 -56.22 -50.59
CA HIS A 179 6.33 -54.89 -51.04
C HIS A 179 5.15 -53.97 -51.35
N ALA A 180 4.07 -54.46 -51.98
CA ALA A 180 2.87 -53.65 -52.21
C ALA A 180 2.17 -53.25 -50.90
N VAL A 181 2.08 -54.18 -49.93
CA VAL A 181 1.55 -53.89 -48.58
C VAL A 181 2.42 -52.85 -47.88
N ARG A 182 3.74 -52.98 -47.94
CA ARG A 182 4.68 -51.97 -47.42
C ARG A 182 4.46 -50.61 -48.07
N ASP A 183 4.34 -50.53 -49.38
CA ASP A 183 4.21 -49.27 -50.10
C ASP A 183 2.86 -48.56 -49.80
N ILE A 184 1.80 -49.33 -49.52
CA ILE A 184 0.51 -48.82 -49.02
C ILE A 184 0.66 -48.26 -47.60
N LEU A 185 1.33 -49.00 -46.71
CA LEU A 185 1.58 -48.56 -45.33
C LEU A 185 2.57 -47.39 -45.24
N SER A 186 3.46 -47.25 -46.24
CA SER A 186 4.55 -46.25 -46.26
C SER A 186 4.21 -44.95 -47.01
N SER A 187 3.01 -44.81 -47.57
CA SER A 187 2.59 -43.56 -48.24
C SER A 187 2.16 -42.47 -47.24
N PRO A 188 2.35 -41.17 -47.55
CA PRO A 188 3.26 -40.31 -46.82
C PRO A 188 2.60 -39.50 -45.68
N SER A 189 2.95 -39.82 -44.43
CA SER A 189 2.86 -38.87 -43.32
C SER A 189 4.06 -37.92 -43.36
N SER A 190 4.03 -36.92 -44.26
CA SER A 190 4.79 -35.66 -44.29
C SER A 190 6.19 -35.59 -43.63
N SER A 191 6.98 -36.65 -43.70
CA SER A 191 8.33 -36.73 -43.16
C SER A 191 9.17 -37.49 -44.18
N GLN A 192 9.96 -36.74 -44.95
CA GLN A 192 11.05 -37.30 -45.75
C GLN A 192 12.12 -37.82 -44.79
N ALA A 193 11.87 -38.96 -44.16
CA ALA A 193 12.89 -39.81 -43.59
C ALA A 193 12.99 -41.03 -44.50
N MET A 194 14.19 -41.29 -45.02
CA MET A 194 14.54 -42.47 -45.82
C MET A 194 13.81 -43.71 -45.30
N ALA A 195 12.87 -44.24 -46.08
CA ALA A 195 12.21 -45.48 -45.74
C ALA A 195 13.30 -46.57 -45.60
N PRO A 196 13.37 -47.30 -44.47
CA PRO A 196 14.34 -48.36 -44.33
C PRO A 196 14.10 -49.39 -45.43
N ALA A 197 15.16 -49.73 -46.17
CA ALA A 197 15.10 -50.68 -47.28
C ALA A 197 14.63 -52.10 -46.84
N TYR A 198 14.62 -52.35 -45.53
CA TYR A 198 14.23 -53.61 -44.89
C TYR A 198 13.04 -53.38 -43.95
N VAL A 199 11.97 -54.15 -44.16
CA VAL A 199 10.84 -54.24 -43.23
C VAL A 199 10.60 -55.73 -42.94
N SER A 200 10.63 -56.10 -41.66
CA SER A 200 10.30 -57.46 -41.22
C SER A 200 8.80 -57.74 -41.41
N SER A 201 8.45 -58.97 -41.76
CA SER A 201 7.05 -59.41 -41.88
C SER A 201 6.25 -59.19 -40.60
N TYR A 202 6.89 -59.26 -39.44
CA TYR A 202 6.29 -58.94 -38.14
C TYR A 202 5.93 -57.44 -38.03
N GLY A 203 6.82 -56.55 -38.48
CA GLY A 203 6.59 -55.10 -38.41
C GLY A 203 5.42 -54.63 -39.29
N LEU A 204 5.16 -55.30 -40.41
CA LEU A 204 3.96 -55.04 -41.23
C LEU A 204 2.68 -55.44 -40.50
N VAL A 205 2.69 -56.58 -39.81
CA VAL A 205 1.53 -57.06 -39.05
C VAL A 205 1.24 -56.15 -37.86
N GLU A 206 2.29 -55.69 -37.17
CA GLU A 206 2.17 -54.76 -36.04
C GLU A 206 1.56 -53.42 -36.48
N GLN A 207 2.07 -52.81 -37.56
CA GLN A 207 1.51 -51.57 -38.11
C GLN A 207 0.05 -51.71 -38.56
N ILE A 208 -0.31 -52.86 -39.14
CA ILE A 208 -1.71 -53.14 -39.51
C ILE A 208 -2.58 -53.24 -38.26
N SER A 209 -2.09 -53.88 -37.18
CA SER A 209 -2.84 -53.97 -35.93
C SER A 209 -3.00 -52.62 -35.23
N GLU A 210 -1.97 -51.76 -35.23
CA GLU A 210 -2.05 -50.41 -34.67
C GLU A 210 -3.08 -49.55 -35.40
N LEU A 211 -3.06 -49.56 -36.75
CA LEU A 211 -4.06 -48.85 -37.56
C LEU A 211 -5.49 -49.39 -37.35
N GLN A 212 -5.61 -50.71 -37.13
CA GLN A 212 -6.89 -51.32 -36.83
C GLN A 212 -7.43 -50.86 -35.47
N ASP A 213 -6.57 -50.74 -34.46
CA ASP A 213 -6.93 -50.24 -33.14
C ASP A 213 -7.29 -48.74 -33.19
N GLU A 214 -6.54 -47.92 -33.94
CA GLU A 214 -6.86 -46.51 -34.17
C GLU A 214 -8.22 -46.32 -34.86
N LEU A 215 -8.51 -47.12 -35.89
CA LEU A 215 -9.81 -47.09 -36.56
C LEU A 215 -10.96 -47.46 -35.62
N GLN A 216 -10.78 -48.49 -34.79
CA GLN A 216 -11.78 -48.88 -33.79
C GLN A 216 -11.99 -47.77 -32.76
N TYR A 217 -10.93 -47.11 -32.32
CA TYR A 217 -11.01 -45.98 -31.40
C TYR A 217 -11.79 -44.81 -32.01
N LEU A 218 -11.43 -44.38 -33.21
CA LEU A 218 -12.09 -43.27 -33.90
C LEU A 218 -13.57 -43.58 -34.20
N GLN A 219 -13.87 -44.83 -34.58
CA GLN A 219 -15.25 -45.27 -34.78
C GLN A 219 -16.03 -45.23 -33.45
N HIS A 220 -15.43 -45.68 -32.35
CA HIS A 220 -16.05 -45.61 -31.03
C HIS A 220 -16.32 -44.16 -30.59
N GLU A 221 -15.37 -43.26 -30.83
CA GLU A 221 -15.47 -41.84 -30.52
C GLU A 221 -16.62 -41.17 -31.33
N ALA A 222 -16.69 -41.47 -32.63
CA ALA A 222 -17.72 -40.97 -33.53
C ALA A 222 -19.13 -41.47 -33.18
N GLU A 223 -19.27 -42.76 -32.87
CA GLU A 223 -20.58 -43.37 -32.59
C GLU A 223 -21.09 -43.08 -31.17
N ASN A 224 -20.19 -43.02 -30.17
CA ASN A 224 -20.61 -43.02 -28.76
C ASN A 224 -20.28 -41.74 -28.00
N VAL A 225 -19.10 -41.15 -28.21
CA VAL A 225 -18.63 -40.01 -27.40
C VAL A 225 -19.28 -38.71 -27.90
N LEU A 226 -19.13 -38.42 -29.19
CA LEU A 226 -19.62 -37.17 -29.79
C LEU A 226 -21.14 -36.99 -29.66
N PRO A 227 -22.00 -38.01 -29.91
CA PRO A 227 -23.45 -37.85 -29.74
C PRO A 227 -23.86 -37.63 -28.28
N ARG A 228 -23.16 -38.26 -27.31
CA ARG A 228 -23.43 -38.06 -25.89
C ARG A 228 -23.06 -36.66 -25.43
N GLU A 229 -21.92 -36.15 -25.87
CA GLU A 229 -21.49 -34.78 -25.56
C GLU A 229 -22.43 -33.74 -26.16
N ARG A 230 -22.82 -33.93 -27.43
CA ARG A 230 -23.82 -33.10 -28.09
C ARG A 230 -25.12 -33.10 -27.29
N GLY A 231 -25.61 -34.28 -26.91
CA GLY A 231 -26.81 -34.48 -26.08
C GLY A 231 -26.75 -33.67 -24.79
N ARG A 232 -25.68 -33.84 -23.99
CA ARG A 232 -25.47 -33.07 -22.74
C ARG A 232 -25.47 -31.57 -22.98
N CYS A 233 -24.84 -31.10 -24.05
CA CYS A 233 -24.77 -29.68 -24.37
C CYS A 233 -26.16 -29.12 -24.74
N THR A 234 -26.95 -29.87 -25.54
CA THR A 234 -28.35 -29.52 -25.80
C THR A 234 -29.20 -29.50 -24.54
N ASP A 235 -29.05 -30.48 -23.64
CA ASP A 235 -29.81 -30.54 -22.39
C ASP A 235 -29.49 -29.35 -21.47
N GLU A 236 -28.22 -28.96 -21.39
CA GLU A 236 -27.76 -27.79 -20.64
C GLU A 236 -28.36 -26.49 -21.21
N LEU A 237 -28.34 -26.33 -22.53
CA LEU A 237 -28.95 -25.18 -23.20
C LEU A 237 -30.46 -25.13 -22.95
N CYS A 238 -31.16 -26.28 -23.03
CA CYS A 238 -32.58 -26.37 -22.70
C CYS A 238 -32.85 -25.96 -21.25
N ARG A 239 -32.02 -26.38 -20.29
CA ARG A 239 -32.14 -25.98 -18.87
C ARG A 239 -31.93 -24.48 -18.66
N MET A 240 -30.95 -23.89 -19.35
CA MET A 240 -30.73 -22.44 -19.34
C MET A 240 -31.92 -21.66 -19.91
N VAL A 241 -32.50 -22.14 -21.01
CA VAL A 241 -33.69 -21.52 -21.60
C VAL A 241 -34.87 -21.61 -20.63
N GLN A 242 -35.12 -22.76 -20.02
CA GLN A 242 -36.19 -22.95 -19.03
C GLN A 242 -36.01 -22.04 -17.80
N THR A 243 -34.78 -21.86 -17.32
CA THR A 243 -34.52 -20.94 -16.19
C THR A 243 -34.76 -19.49 -16.58
N LEU A 244 -34.40 -19.09 -17.80
CA LEU A 244 -34.73 -17.77 -18.32
C LEU A 244 -36.24 -17.57 -18.48
N GLU A 245 -36.95 -18.57 -19.00
CA GLU A 245 -38.42 -18.55 -19.08
C GLU A 245 -39.08 -18.45 -17.71
N GLN A 246 -38.54 -19.11 -16.68
CA GLN A 246 -39.03 -18.97 -15.30
C GLN A 246 -38.79 -17.56 -14.74
N ILE A 247 -37.65 -16.94 -15.05
CA ILE A 247 -37.36 -15.55 -14.63
C ILE A 247 -38.30 -14.57 -15.34
N LEU A 248 -38.57 -14.79 -16.63
CA LEU A 248 -39.38 -13.90 -17.46
C LEU A 248 -40.89 -14.16 -17.32
N GLY A 249 -41.29 -15.36 -16.91
CA GLY A 249 -42.67 -15.83 -16.85
C GLY A 249 -43.43 -15.53 -15.56
N VAL A 250 -42.79 -14.90 -14.56
CA VAL A 250 -43.50 -14.42 -13.36
C VAL A 250 -44.39 -13.24 -13.78
N PRO A 251 -45.73 -13.33 -13.65
CA PRO A 251 -46.63 -12.28 -14.10
C PRO A 251 -46.35 -10.99 -13.33
N LEU A 252 -46.05 -9.92 -14.07
CA LEU A 252 -45.85 -8.55 -13.61
C LEU A 252 -47.14 -8.03 -12.95
N SER A 253 -47.29 -8.24 -11.64
CA SER A 253 -48.24 -7.52 -10.81
C SER A 253 -47.56 -6.24 -10.32
N ASP A 254 -47.76 -5.13 -11.04
CA ASP A 254 -47.51 -3.69 -10.73
C ASP A 254 -46.22 -3.24 -10.00
N GLU A 255 -45.35 -4.13 -9.56
CA GLU A 255 -44.02 -3.82 -9.04
C GLU A 255 -42.97 -4.21 -10.09
N GLN A 256 -42.13 -3.24 -10.44
CA GLN A 256 -40.99 -3.46 -11.34
C GLN A 256 -40.19 -4.70 -10.90
N PRO A 257 -39.81 -5.59 -11.82
CA PRO A 257 -39.07 -6.79 -11.47
C PRO A 257 -37.72 -6.37 -10.91
N LYS A 258 -37.51 -6.61 -9.60
CA LYS A 258 -36.23 -6.37 -8.93
C LYS A 258 -35.25 -7.42 -9.43
N LEU A 259 -34.48 -7.06 -10.47
CA LEU A 259 -33.36 -7.82 -11.02
C LEU A 259 -32.16 -7.90 -10.05
N THR A 260 -32.35 -7.61 -8.77
CA THR A 260 -31.29 -7.57 -7.77
C THR A 260 -31.03 -8.99 -7.27
N PRO A 261 -29.83 -9.56 -7.48
CA PRO A 261 -29.46 -10.84 -6.88
C PRO A 261 -29.73 -10.82 -5.37
N TRP A 262 -30.35 -11.86 -4.82
CA TRP A 262 -30.73 -11.97 -3.40
C TRP A 262 -29.64 -11.49 -2.41
N PRO A 263 -28.33 -11.79 -2.61
CA PRO A 263 -27.29 -11.30 -1.71
C PRO A 263 -27.20 -9.77 -1.65
N LEU A 264 -27.45 -9.08 -2.77
CA LEU A 264 -27.37 -7.61 -2.86
C LEU A 264 -28.59 -6.92 -2.25
N ALA A 265 -29.74 -7.58 -2.21
CA ALA A 265 -30.95 -7.02 -1.58
C ALA A 265 -30.73 -6.80 -0.07
N GLN A 266 -30.12 -7.76 0.62
CA GLN A 266 -29.82 -7.66 2.05
C GLN A 266 -28.85 -6.50 2.36
N TRP A 267 -27.79 -6.33 1.56
CA TRP A 267 -26.85 -5.23 1.74
C TRP A 267 -27.48 -3.86 1.50
N LEU A 268 -28.43 -3.76 0.56
CA LEU A 268 -29.16 -2.52 0.30
C LEU A 268 -30.11 -2.16 1.45
N GLU A 269 -30.77 -3.15 2.04
CA GLU A 269 -31.63 -2.94 3.22
C GLU A 269 -30.81 -2.52 4.45
N GLU A 270 -29.66 -3.16 4.68
CA GLU A 270 -28.72 -2.75 5.74
C GLU A 270 -28.19 -1.33 5.52
N LEU A 271 -27.87 -0.96 4.26
CA LEU A 271 -27.43 0.39 3.93
C LEU A 271 -28.53 1.43 4.14
N GLU A 272 -29.79 1.11 3.79
CA GLU A 272 -30.93 1.98 4.01
C GLU A 272 -31.18 2.21 5.51
N MET A 273 -31.10 1.16 6.32
CA MET A 273 -31.18 1.25 7.78
C MET A 273 -30.09 2.15 8.37
N VAL A 274 -28.84 1.97 7.92
CA VAL A 274 -27.72 2.83 8.35
C VAL A 274 -27.94 4.28 7.91
N SER A 275 -28.44 4.50 6.69
CA SER A 275 -28.76 5.84 6.19
C SER A 275 -29.81 6.52 7.05
N GLN A 276 -30.89 5.83 7.41
CA GLN A 276 -31.94 6.36 8.28
C GLN A 276 -31.39 6.71 9.68
N GLN A 277 -30.52 5.86 10.25
CA GLN A 277 -29.89 6.11 11.54
C GLN A 277 -28.96 7.34 11.51
N VAL A 278 -28.17 7.49 10.43
CA VAL A 278 -27.32 8.67 10.25
C VAL A 278 -28.16 9.93 10.10
N SER A 279 -29.24 9.89 9.32
CA SER A 279 -30.16 11.02 9.18
C SER A 279 -30.76 11.45 10.52
N ALA A 280 -31.22 10.49 11.34
CA ALA A 280 -31.74 10.77 12.68
C ALA A 280 -30.67 11.39 13.62
N SER A 281 -29.45 10.84 13.60
CA SER A 281 -28.34 11.39 14.40
C SER A 281 -27.97 12.81 13.96
N VAL A 282 -27.96 13.09 12.65
CA VAL A 282 -27.72 14.44 12.13
C VAL A 282 -28.80 15.40 12.60
N THR A 283 -30.08 15.02 12.55
CA THR A 283 -31.16 15.89 13.04
C THR A 283 -31.02 16.21 14.53
N ASP A 284 -30.67 15.23 15.36
CA ASP A 284 -30.46 15.44 16.79
C ASP A 284 -29.29 16.39 17.07
N VAL A 285 -28.18 16.22 16.36
CA VAL A 285 -27.00 17.09 16.49
C VAL A 285 -27.32 18.51 16.03
N THR A 286 -28.08 18.68 14.94
CA THR A 286 -28.51 20.02 14.50
C THR A 286 -29.40 20.71 15.51
N LEU A 287 -30.36 19.98 16.10
CA LEU A 287 -31.26 20.52 17.11
C LEU A 287 -30.52 20.91 18.40
N ALA A 288 -29.59 20.08 18.87
CA ALA A 288 -28.74 20.39 20.02
C ALA A 288 -27.83 21.60 19.76
N ARG A 289 -27.30 21.73 18.53
CA ARG A 289 -26.51 22.90 18.11
C ARG A 289 -27.34 24.18 18.17
N ASP A 290 -28.55 24.15 17.64
CA ASP A 290 -29.42 25.33 17.58
C ASP A 290 -29.87 25.78 18.97
N GLN A 291 -30.23 24.84 19.85
CA GLN A 291 -30.51 25.15 21.26
C GLN A 291 -29.32 25.82 21.96
N LYS A 292 -28.10 25.27 21.76
CA LYS A 292 -26.89 25.85 22.35
C LYS A 292 -26.56 27.23 21.78
N ALA A 293 -26.81 27.45 20.49
CA ALA A 293 -26.64 28.76 19.86
C ALA A 293 -27.58 29.80 20.49
N GLU A 294 -28.82 29.43 20.80
CA GLU A 294 -29.79 30.34 21.40
C GLU A 294 -29.44 30.68 22.85
N ILE A 295 -28.98 29.71 23.65
CA ILE A 295 -28.48 29.94 25.01
C ILE A 295 -27.28 30.91 25.01
N LEU A 296 -26.38 30.77 24.04
CA LEU A 296 -25.22 31.67 23.90
C LEU A 296 -25.65 33.11 23.55
N LYS A 297 -26.63 33.28 22.66
CA LYS A 297 -27.20 34.61 22.37
C LYS A 297 -27.83 35.24 23.61
N GLN A 298 -28.65 34.49 24.34
CA GLN A 298 -29.27 34.97 25.59
C GLN A 298 -28.21 35.36 26.63
N THR A 299 -27.17 34.54 26.81
CA THR A 299 -26.06 34.83 27.73
C THR A 299 -25.31 36.11 27.34
N SER A 300 -25.11 36.34 26.04
CA SER A 300 -24.45 37.55 25.54
C SER A 300 -25.28 38.82 25.78
N ARG A 301 -26.60 38.76 25.56
CA ARG A 301 -27.54 39.86 25.82
C ARG A 301 -27.59 40.21 27.31
N ASN A 302 -27.66 39.20 28.17
CA ASN A 302 -27.64 39.37 29.63
C ASN A 302 -26.31 39.98 30.10
N ALA A 303 -25.18 39.59 29.51
CA ALA A 303 -23.87 40.17 29.83
C ALA A 303 -23.77 41.64 29.40
N GLN A 304 -24.34 42.01 28.25
CA GLN A 304 -24.42 43.40 27.81
C GLN A 304 -25.31 44.25 28.72
N GLN A 305 -26.48 43.73 29.12
CA GLN A 305 -27.37 44.40 30.07
C GLN A 305 -26.70 44.61 31.43
N LYS A 306 -25.99 43.60 31.96
CA LYS A 306 -25.23 43.74 33.22
C LYS A 306 -24.15 44.82 33.14
N ARG A 307 -23.47 44.95 32.00
CA ARG A 307 -22.47 46.01 31.78
C ARG A 307 -23.13 47.39 31.68
N GLN A 308 -24.29 47.48 31.03
CA GLN A 308 -25.05 48.72 30.91
C GLN A 308 -25.53 49.21 32.29
N VAL A 309 -26.13 48.32 33.09
CA VAL A 309 -26.54 48.60 34.48
C VAL A 309 -25.36 49.04 35.35
N PHE A 310 -24.20 48.40 35.20
CA PHE A 310 -22.99 48.81 35.90
C PHE A 310 -22.54 50.22 35.50
N VAL A 311 -22.50 50.54 34.20
CA VAL A 311 -22.13 51.88 33.71
C VAL A 311 -23.13 52.93 34.17
N ASP A 312 -24.43 52.64 34.09
CA ASP A 312 -25.48 53.58 34.47
C ASP A 312 -25.49 53.82 36.00
N PHE A 313 -25.12 52.82 36.81
CA PHE A 313 -24.92 52.99 38.26
C PHE A 313 -23.84 54.02 38.61
N PHE A 314 -22.72 54.07 37.87
CA PHE A 314 -21.62 54.99 38.15
C PHE A 314 -21.71 56.33 37.41
N CYS A 315 -22.34 56.36 36.24
CA CYS A 315 -22.33 57.54 35.37
C CYS A 315 -23.67 58.28 35.30
N ARG A 316 -24.83 57.61 35.50
CA ARG A 316 -26.17 58.21 35.36
C ARG A 316 -27.24 57.49 36.21
N PRO A 317 -27.30 57.72 37.53
CA PRO A 317 -28.19 56.99 38.44
C PRO A 317 -29.68 57.22 38.16
N GLU A 318 -30.08 58.38 37.64
CA GLU A 318 -31.49 58.68 37.33
C GLU A 318 -32.09 57.73 36.27
N ARG A 319 -31.29 57.34 35.26
CA ARG A 319 -31.73 56.37 34.24
C ARG A 319 -31.94 54.98 34.82
N LEU A 320 -31.14 54.61 35.81
CA LEU A 320 -31.27 53.31 36.47
C LEU A 320 -32.54 53.27 37.33
N GLU A 321 -32.90 54.38 37.99
CA GLU A 321 -34.17 54.47 38.72
C GLU A 321 -35.38 54.34 37.80
N ASP A 322 -35.34 54.94 36.60
CA ASP A 322 -36.40 54.83 35.61
C ASP A 322 -36.51 53.41 35.04
N GLU A 323 -35.39 52.75 34.71
CA GLU A 323 -35.38 51.34 34.28
C GLU A 323 -35.90 50.40 35.38
N VAL A 324 -35.55 50.64 36.65
CA VAL A 324 -36.05 49.85 37.77
C VAL A 324 -37.56 50.10 38.00
N LYS A 325 -38.05 51.33 37.86
CA LYS A 325 -39.49 51.63 37.90
C LYS A 325 -40.25 50.97 36.75
N GLU A 326 -39.68 50.93 35.55
CA GLU A 326 -40.25 50.20 34.40
C GLU A 326 -40.26 48.68 34.65
N LEU A 327 -39.18 48.12 35.22
CA LEU A 327 -39.10 46.70 35.54
C LEU A 327 -40.11 46.31 36.62
N VAL A 328 -40.22 47.12 37.67
CA VAL A 328 -41.16 46.91 38.78
C VAL A 328 -42.60 47.01 38.30
N SER A 329 -42.92 47.92 37.39
CA SER A 329 -44.26 48.01 36.79
C SER A 329 -44.57 46.84 35.86
N ARG A 330 -43.59 46.31 35.12
CA ARG A 330 -43.77 45.09 34.29
C ARG A 330 -43.93 43.82 35.13
N VAL A 331 -43.22 43.70 36.25
CA VAL A 331 -43.37 42.57 37.18
C VAL A 331 -44.69 42.64 37.95
N ARG A 332 -45.13 43.85 38.33
CA ARG A 332 -46.43 44.04 39.01
C ARG A 332 -47.64 43.96 38.06
N GLY A 333 -47.41 43.98 36.75
CA GLY A 333 -48.44 43.82 35.70
C GLY A 333 -48.60 42.40 35.14
N LEU A 334 -47.80 41.43 35.61
CA LEU A 334 -48.01 40.01 35.32
C LEU A 334 -49.04 39.45 36.30
N PRO A 335 -50.21 38.94 35.86
CA PRO A 335 -51.13 38.23 36.74
C PRO A 335 -50.47 36.92 37.21
N GLU A 336 -50.76 36.52 38.45
CA GLU A 336 -50.28 35.28 39.08
C GLU A 336 -50.49 34.02 38.23
#